data_AF-A0A6P7JQM4-F1
#
_entry.id   AF-A0A6P7JQM4-F1
#
_cell.length_a   1.000
_cell.length_b   1.000
_cell.length_c   1.000
_cell.angle_alpha   90.00
_cell.angle_beta   90.00
_cell.angle_gamma   90.00
#
_symmetry.space_group_name_H-M   'P 1'
#
loop_
_entity.id
_entity.type
_entity.pdbx_description
1 polymer ?
#
loop_
_entity_poly.entity_id
_entity_poly.type
_entity_poly.pdbx_seq_one_letter_code
_entity_poly.pdbx_strand_id
1 'polypeptide(L)'
;MAASKYKRSMKTNVNSKLVMALNSLRKENTYLKKTLTELSQQHAEHSKQVERCLTLVSRRLDSLEEPGKKEVNPCYGMNMRMKPGGGAPALEENKQWLEYDQQREACVRGMMSRMLWLENQLNKANQARSQQHNEDYSDEDGASCPQANCRRRMQINYDTIDNLMDELINIRDHVKAIYDRLFSLEDSGENEHKELPQTEREDHHQSEDEEQQLSEDTKDLQSRLDKERRRSYTFELQANVLQRFILNRHHADQEKIENLKRQIKIMSQDLQDEKKDCSYLRKQVLKLLKMRCETKDSVASQSKEDVQDSDEYEERHSPPQHSRDRLRSSSNSSSCHNESILHCPNCHAVYPSNLYRELMNHLETCMD
;
A
#
# COMPACT_ATOMS: atom_id res chain seq x y z
N MET A 1 17.72 70.45 -10.88
CA MET A 1 18.42 69.40 -11.67
C MET A 1 18.51 68.03 -10.99
N ALA A 2 18.39 67.89 -9.65
CA ALA A 2 18.52 66.60 -8.96
C ALA A 2 17.37 65.60 -9.21
N ALA A 3 16.12 66.07 -9.30
CA ALA A 3 14.94 65.21 -9.48
C ALA A 3 14.91 64.45 -10.82
N SER A 4 15.51 65.01 -11.88
CA SER A 4 15.59 64.37 -13.20
C SER A 4 16.60 63.20 -13.23
N LYS A 5 17.73 63.35 -12.51
CA LYS A 5 18.74 62.27 -12.39
C LYS A 5 18.22 61.08 -11.57
N TYR A 6 17.44 61.34 -10.52
CA TYR A 6 16.84 60.28 -9.69
C TYR A 6 15.81 59.45 -10.48
N LYS A 7 14.92 60.11 -11.24
CA LYS A 7 13.94 59.42 -12.11
C LYS A 7 14.61 58.56 -13.20
N ARG A 8 15.72 59.04 -13.79
CA ARG A 8 16.46 58.29 -14.82
C ARG A 8 17.14 57.04 -14.25
N SER A 9 17.73 57.14 -13.06
CA SER A 9 18.37 56.02 -12.35
C SER A 9 17.36 54.94 -11.93
N MET A 10 16.20 55.34 -11.42
CA MET A 10 15.10 54.44 -11.08
C MET A 10 14.59 53.67 -12.31
N LYS A 11 14.39 54.37 -13.45
CA LYS A 11 13.95 53.74 -14.70
C LYS A 11 14.96 52.72 -15.25
N THR A 12 16.27 52.99 -15.14
CA THR A 12 17.31 52.02 -15.54
C THR A 12 17.37 50.79 -14.64
N ASN A 13 17.11 50.93 -13.34
CA ASN A 13 17.10 49.81 -12.39
C ASN A 13 15.88 48.89 -12.64
N VAL A 14 14.70 49.47 -12.83
CA VAL A 14 13.47 48.72 -13.15
C VAL A 14 13.63 47.97 -14.48
N ASN A 15 14.19 48.60 -15.50
CA ASN A 15 14.46 47.92 -16.79
C ASN A 15 15.44 46.75 -16.63
N SER A 16 16.48 46.89 -15.83
CA SER A 16 17.43 45.80 -15.56
C SER A 16 16.76 44.59 -14.88
N LYS A 17 15.93 44.85 -13.86
CA LYS A 17 15.16 43.80 -13.16
C LYS A 17 14.19 43.09 -14.10
N LEU A 18 13.50 43.84 -14.95
CA LEU A 18 12.54 43.30 -15.91
C LEU A 18 13.23 42.42 -16.97
N VAL A 19 14.42 42.82 -17.45
CA VAL A 19 15.23 42.02 -18.36
C VAL A 19 15.70 40.72 -17.70
N MET A 20 16.11 40.75 -16.43
CA MET A 20 16.47 39.53 -15.69
C MET A 20 15.28 38.58 -15.51
N ALA A 21 14.11 39.11 -15.16
CA ALA A 21 12.88 38.33 -15.03
C ALA A 21 12.48 37.68 -16.37
N LEU A 22 12.51 38.44 -17.48
CA LEU A 22 12.24 37.90 -18.82
C LEU A 22 13.22 36.80 -19.23
N ASN A 23 14.50 36.96 -18.91
CA ASN A 23 15.50 35.92 -19.18
C ASN A 23 15.27 34.66 -18.33
N SER A 24 14.86 34.82 -17.06
CA SER A 24 14.50 33.69 -16.20
C SER A 24 13.28 32.95 -16.74
N LEU A 25 12.21 33.68 -17.06
CA LEU A 25 10.99 33.10 -17.63
C LEU A 25 11.25 32.43 -18.99
N ARG A 26 12.16 32.97 -19.80
CA ARG A 26 12.56 32.35 -21.07
C ARG A 26 13.27 31.01 -20.82
N LYS A 27 14.18 30.93 -19.85
CA LYS A 27 14.87 29.68 -19.47
C LYS A 27 13.88 28.65 -18.93
N GLU A 28 12.96 29.06 -18.07
CA GLU A 28 11.92 28.20 -17.55
C GLU A 28 11.00 27.68 -18.66
N ASN A 29 10.58 28.55 -19.59
CA ASN A 29 9.81 28.13 -20.76
C ASN A 29 10.56 27.12 -21.63
N THR A 30 11.87 27.29 -21.82
CA THR A 30 12.67 26.30 -22.58
C THR A 30 12.74 24.97 -21.86
N TYR A 31 12.87 24.97 -20.54
CA TYR A 31 12.84 23.76 -19.72
C TYR A 31 11.48 23.07 -19.78
N LEU A 32 10.40 23.82 -19.54
CA LEU A 32 9.02 23.29 -19.59
C LEU A 32 8.67 22.71 -20.97
N LYS A 33 9.10 23.35 -22.06
CA LYS A 33 8.93 22.81 -23.41
C LYS A 33 9.65 21.48 -23.58
N LYS A 34 10.88 21.37 -23.06
CA LYS A 34 11.66 20.12 -23.10
C LYS A 34 10.97 19.01 -22.30
N THR A 35 10.55 19.30 -21.07
CA THR A 35 9.82 18.35 -20.23
C THR A 35 8.50 17.93 -20.87
N LEU A 36 7.77 18.85 -21.50
CA LEU A 36 6.53 18.54 -22.21
C LEU A 36 6.78 17.59 -23.40
N THR A 37 7.85 17.80 -24.16
CA THR A 37 8.21 16.89 -25.26
C THR A 37 8.61 15.50 -24.77
N GLU A 38 9.37 15.41 -23.67
CA GLU A 38 9.77 14.14 -23.05
C GLU A 38 8.55 13.37 -22.52
N LEU A 39 7.64 14.05 -21.80
CA LEU A 39 6.39 13.44 -21.32
C LEU A 39 5.48 12.99 -22.46
N SER A 40 5.40 13.78 -23.54
CA SER A 40 4.63 13.40 -24.72
C SER A 40 5.19 12.15 -25.40
N GLN A 41 6.53 12.03 -25.46
CA GLN A 41 7.19 10.84 -25.97
C GLN A 41 6.92 9.61 -25.09
N GLN A 42 7.08 9.74 -23.77
CA GLN A 42 6.77 8.66 -22.82
C GLN A 42 5.31 8.22 -22.92
N HIS A 43 4.37 9.17 -23.02
CA HIS A 43 2.96 8.85 -23.20
C HIS A 43 2.71 8.06 -24.50
N ALA A 44 3.36 8.42 -25.60
CA ALA A 44 3.26 7.69 -26.86
C ALA A 44 3.83 6.26 -26.75
N GLU A 45 4.94 6.07 -26.03
CA GLU A 45 5.54 4.76 -25.78
C GLU A 45 4.64 3.88 -24.90
N HIS A 46 4.09 4.42 -23.81
CA HIS A 46 3.12 3.73 -22.97
C HIS A 46 1.85 3.37 -23.74
N SER A 47 1.34 4.28 -24.57
CA SER A 47 0.17 4.02 -25.42
C SER A 47 0.42 2.85 -26.38
N LYS A 48 1.58 2.81 -27.04
CA LYS A 48 1.99 1.65 -27.88
C LYS A 48 2.11 0.36 -27.07
N GLN A 49 2.60 0.43 -25.83
CA GLN A 49 2.71 -0.75 -24.97
C GLN A 49 1.34 -1.29 -24.57
N VAL A 50 0.40 -0.41 -24.23
CA VAL A 50 -0.99 -0.77 -23.93
C VAL A 50 -1.65 -1.41 -25.15
N GLU A 51 -1.47 -0.84 -26.34
CA GLU A 51 -1.99 -1.40 -27.59
C GLU A 51 -1.45 -2.81 -27.87
N ARG A 52 -0.15 -3.05 -27.65
CA ARG A 52 0.45 -4.39 -27.74
C ARG A 52 -0.14 -5.36 -26.71
N CYS A 53 -0.35 -4.92 -25.47
CA CYS A 53 -0.96 -5.75 -24.43
C CYS A 53 -2.41 -6.09 -24.79
N LEU A 54 -3.19 -5.13 -25.28
CA LEU A 54 -4.57 -5.35 -25.73
C LEU A 54 -4.61 -6.31 -26.92
N THR A 55 -3.69 -6.18 -27.87
CA THR A 55 -3.58 -7.10 -29.01
C THR A 55 -3.23 -8.52 -28.55
N LEU A 56 -2.33 -8.67 -27.58
CA LEU A 56 -1.97 -9.97 -27.00
C LEU A 56 -3.16 -10.61 -26.26
N VAL A 57 -3.91 -9.81 -25.50
CA VAL A 57 -5.11 -10.27 -24.79
C VAL A 57 -6.20 -10.66 -25.78
N SER A 58 -6.44 -9.85 -26.81
CA SER A 58 -7.42 -10.15 -27.87
C SER A 58 -7.06 -11.45 -28.58
N ARG A 59 -5.80 -11.65 -28.97
CA ARG A 59 -5.34 -12.90 -29.58
C ARG A 59 -5.50 -14.13 -28.67
N ARG A 60 -5.38 -13.95 -27.34
CA ARG A 60 -5.62 -15.04 -26.37
C ARG A 60 -7.11 -15.36 -26.23
N LEU A 61 -7.98 -14.35 -26.32
CA LEU A 61 -9.43 -14.53 -26.32
C LEU A 61 -9.89 -15.19 -27.62
N ASP A 62 -9.40 -14.75 -28.78
CA ASP A 62 -9.70 -15.37 -30.07
C ASP A 62 -9.22 -16.84 -30.12
N SER A 63 -8.04 -17.11 -29.53
CA SER A 63 -7.51 -18.48 -29.40
C SER A 63 -8.26 -19.36 -28.39
N LEU A 64 -9.13 -18.78 -27.56
CA LEU A 64 -10.06 -19.50 -26.66
C LEU A 64 -11.42 -19.76 -27.33
N GLU A 65 -11.79 -19.01 -28.38
CA GLU A 65 -13.03 -19.19 -29.14
C GLU A 65 -12.90 -20.17 -30.33
N GLU A 66 -11.67 -20.49 -30.77
CA GLU A 66 -11.42 -21.50 -31.82
C GLU A 66 -11.45 -22.95 -31.25
N PRO A 67 -12.39 -23.82 -31.69
CA PRO A 67 -12.43 -25.20 -31.26
C PRO A 67 -11.37 -26.00 -32.03
N GLY A 68 -10.18 -26.08 -31.45
CA GLY A 68 -9.25 -27.16 -31.76
C GLY A 68 -7.82 -26.72 -32.04
N LYS A 69 -6.99 -26.79 -31.00
CA LYS A 69 -5.74 -27.60 -30.98
C LYS A 69 -5.04 -27.43 -29.63
N LYS A 70 -5.17 -28.48 -28.81
CA LYS A 70 -4.23 -29.01 -27.80
C LYS A 70 -3.26 -28.00 -27.15
N GLU A 71 -3.75 -27.31 -26.12
CA GLU A 71 -3.02 -27.19 -24.86
C GLU A 71 -4.01 -27.54 -23.75
N VAL A 72 -3.69 -28.55 -22.95
CA VAL A 72 -4.56 -29.08 -21.90
C VAL A 72 -4.63 -28.05 -20.77
N ASN A 73 -5.62 -27.16 -20.85
CA ASN A 73 -6.00 -26.27 -19.78
C ASN A 73 -7.20 -26.93 -19.04
N PRO A 74 -7.06 -27.42 -17.78
CA PRO A 74 -8.02 -28.36 -17.20
C PRO A 74 -9.41 -27.80 -16.86
N CYS A 75 -9.68 -26.49 -17.02
CA CYS A 75 -10.76 -25.84 -16.26
C CYS A 75 -11.95 -25.28 -17.07
N TYR A 76 -11.98 -25.35 -18.40
CA TYR A 76 -13.03 -24.65 -19.19
C TYR A 76 -13.92 -25.55 -20.04
N GLY A 77 -14.20 -26.77 -19.60
CA GLY A 77 -15.08 -27.72 -20.30
C GLY A 77 -16.16 -28.35 -19.42
N MET A 78 -16.95 -27.56 -18.69
CA MET A 78 -18.04 -28.10 -17.87
C MET A 78 -19.33 -28.24 -18.67
N ASN A 79 -19.58 -29.43 -19.22
CA ASN A 79 -20.94 -29.84 -19.59
C ASN A 79 -21.06 -31.37 -19.44
N MET A 80 -21.50 -31.84 -18.26
CA MET A 80 -21.81 -33.25 -18.04
C MET A 80 -23.29 -33.41 -17.72
N ARG A 81 -24.01 -33.93 -18.73
CA ARG A 81 -25.40 -34.34 -18.69
C ARG A 81 -25.56 -35.54 -17.76
N MET A 82 -26.25 -35.36 -16.64
CA MET A 82 -26.68 -36.45 -15.75
C MET A 82 -27.67 -37.37 -16.48
N LYS A 83 -27.41 -38.68 -16.52
CA LYS A 83 -28.37 -39.70 -16.95
C LYS A 83 -28.78 -40.55 -15.73
N PRO A 84 -30.07 -40.79 -15.49
CA PRO A 84 -30.50 -41.71 -14.45
C PRO A 84 -30.65 -43.13 -15.00
N GLY A 85 -30.08 -44.12 -14.32
CA GLY A 85 -30.26 -45.55 -14.58
C GLY A 85 -29.97 -46.37 -13.32
N GLY A 86 -30.96 -47.12 -12.85
CA GLY A 86 -31.00 -47.70 -11.50
C GLY A 86 -30.28 -49.03 -11.27
N GLY A 87 -30.29 -49.46 -10.01
CA GLY A 87 -30.05 -50.84 -9.59
C GLY A 87 -28.71 -51.14 -8.90
N ALA A 88 -27.63 -50.43 -9.24
CA ALA A 88 -26.35 -50.45 -8.52
C ALA A 88 -25.84 -49.03 -8.14
N PRO A 89 -26.71 -48.12 -7.68
CA PRO A 89 -26.49 -46.67 -7.84
C PRO A 89 -25.43 -46.15 -6.89
N ALA A 90 -25.38 -46.64 -5.64
CA ALA A 90 -24.54 -46.05 -4.62
C ALA A 90 -23.03 -46.24 -4.85
N LEU A 91 -22.61 -47.37 -5.44
CA LEU A 91 -21.19 -47.65 -5.65
C LEU A 91 -20.66 -46.91 -6.89
N GLU A 92 -21.48 -46.80 -7.93
CA GLU A 92 -21.17 -46.01 -9.13
C GLU A 92 -21.25 -44.50 -8.84
N GLU A 93 -22.22 -44.04 -8.03
CA GLU A 93 -22.30 -42.65 -7.56
C GLU A 93 -21.09 -42.30 -6.67
N ASN A 94 -20.69 -43.18 -5.74
CA ASN A 94 -19.49 -42.96 -4.92
C ASN A 94 -18.22 -42.88 -5.77
N LYS A 95 -18.12 -43.69 -6.83
CA LYS A 95 -17.00 -43.63 -7.78
C LYS A 95 -16.97 -42.29 -8.52
N GLN A 96 -18.12 -41.81 -8.97
CA GLN A 96 -18.24 -40.51 -9.64
C GLN A 96 -17.93 -39.33 -8.70
N TRP A 97 -18.35 -39.40 -7.43
CA TRP A 97 -17.99 -38.40 -6.41
C TRP A 97 -16.48 -38.38 -6.13
N LEU A 98 -15.84 -39.55 -6.08
CA LEU A 98 -14.39 -39.64 -5.89
C LEU A 98 -13.62 -39.06 -7.08
N GLU A 99 -14.05 -39.36 -8.32
CA GLU A 99 -13.45 -38.79 -9.53
C GLU A 99 -13.62 -37.26 -9.58
N TYR A 100 -14.81 -36.76 -9.19
CA TYR A 100 -15.06 -35.33 -9.07
C TYR A 100 -14.17 -34.66 -8.02
N ASP A 101 -14.02 -35.26 -6.84
CA ASP A 101 -13.19 -34.69 -5.79
C ASP A 101 -11.70 -34.70 -6.19
N GLN A 102 -11.20 -35.78 -6.79
CA GLN A 102 -9.82 -35.82 -7.33
C GLN A 102 -9.57 -34.75 -8.39
N GLN A 103 -10.54 -34.50 -9.28
CA GLN A 103 -10.44 -33.44 -10.29
C GLN A 103 -10.47 -32.05 -9.66
N ARG A 104 -11.36 -31.82 -8.70
CA ARG A 104 -11.42 -30.57 -7.93
C ARG A 104 -10.10 -30.31 -7.21
N GLU A 105 -9.56 -31.31 -6.53
CA GLU A 105 -8.28 -31.20 -5.86
C GLU A 105 -7.12 -30.92 -6.84
N ALA A 106 -7.09 -31.60 -8.00
CA ALA A 106 -6.09 -31.34 -9.02
C ALA A 106 -6.18 -29.91 -9.57
N CYS A 107 -7.39 -29.39 -9.76
CA CYS A 107 -7.62 -28.00 -10.17
C CYS A 107 -7.10 -27.02 -9.12
N VAL A 108 -7.44 -27.23 -7.84
CA VAL A 108 -6.97 -26.38 -6.74
C VAL A 108 -5.44 -26.41 -6.64
N ARG A 109 -4.82 -27.59 -6.74
CA ARG A 109 -3.35 -27.73 -6.77
C ARG A 109 -2.74 -26.93 -7.92
N GLY A 110 -3.31 -27.01 -9.13
CA GLY A 110 -2.85 -26.23 -10.29
C GLY A 110 -2.98 -24.71 -10.09
N MET A 111 -4.09 -24.26 -9.51
CA MET A 111 -4.32 -22.84 -9.19
C MET A 111 -3.30 -22.33 -8.16
N MET A 112 -3.02 -23.11 -7.11
CA MET A 112 -2.02 -22.77 -6.10
C MET A 112 -0.61 -22.68 -6.71
N SER A 113 -0.22 -23.63 -7.56
CA SER A 113 1.07 -23.57 -8.26
C SER A 113 1.18 -22.32 -9.15
N ARG A 114 0.10 -21.95 -9.84
CA ARG A 114 0.07 -20.74 -10.67
C ARG A 114 0.16 -19.47 -9.83
N MET A 115 -0.53 -19.42 -8.70
CA MET A 115 -0.50 -18.30 -7.76
C MET A 115 0.91 -18.09 -7.20
N LEU A 116 1.56 -19.16 -6.71
CA LEU A 116 2.94 -19.11 -6.22
C LEU A 116 3.93 -18.67 -7.30
N TRP A 117 3.74 -19.15 -8.53
CA TRP A 117 4.58 -18.72 -9.65
C TRP A 117 4.44 -17.22 -9.92
N LEU A 118 3.21 -16.70 -9.94
CA LEU A 118 2.94 -15.26 -10.13
C LEU A 118 3.51 -14.42 -8.98
N GLU A 119 3.37 -14.88 -7.75
CA GLU A 119 3.92 -14.22 -6.57
C GLU A 119 5.46 -14.13 -6.65
N ASN A 120 6.12 -15.21 -7.06
CA ASN A 120 7.57 -15.19 -7.28
C ASN A 120 7.98 -14.21 -8.40
N GLN A 121 7.22 -14.13 -9.50
CA GLN A 121 7.48 -13.15 -10.56
C GLN A 121 7.32 -11.71 -10.06
N LEU A 122 6.28 -11.44 -9.26
CA LEU A 122 6.04 -10.14 -8.65
C LEU A 122 7.17 -9.75 -7.71
N ASN A 123 7.63 -10.68 -6.87
CA ASN A 123 8.73 -10.43 -5.94
C ASN A 123 10.04 -10.14 -6.68
N LYS A 124 10.36 -10.87 -7.75
CA LYS A 124 11.52 -10.58 -8.60
C LYS A 124 11.43 -9.21 -9.27
N ALA A 125 10.25 -8.85 -9.79
CA ALA A 125 10.04 -7.53 -10.38
C ALA A 125 10.19 -6.41 -9.34
N ASN A 126 9.69 -6.62 -8.12
CA ASN A 126 9.84 -5.67 -7.02
C ASN A 126 11.30 -5.53 -6.56
N GLN A 127 12.05 -6.64 -6.48
CA GLN A 127 13.49 -6.61 -6.17
C GLN A 127 14.28 -5.87 -7.25
N ALA A 128 14.02 -6.15 -8.54
CA ALA A 128 14.66 -5.44 -9.65
C ALA A 128 14.38 -3.93 -9.59
N ARG A 129 13.14 -3.54 -9.30
CA ARG A 129 12.77 -2.13 -9.10
C ARG A 129 13.45 -1.50 -7.89
N SER A 130 13.61 -2.25 -6.80
CA SER A 130 14.32 -1.76 -5.61
C SER A 130 15.81 -1.58 -5.85
N GLN A 131 16.43 -2.44 -6.66
CA GLN A 131 17.85 -2.36 -7.01
C GLN A 131 18.14 -1.17 -7.92
N GLN A 132 17.26 -0.90 -8.91
CA GLN A 132 17.34 0.30 -9.75
C GLN A 132 17.32 1.61 -8.94
N HIS A 133 16.62 1.62 -7.81
CA HIS A 133 16.53 2.82 -6.96
C HIS A 133 17.68 2.99 -5.96
N ASN A 134 18.56 1.98 -5.81
CA ASN A 134 19.73 2.02 -4.93
C ASN A 134 21.02 2.30 -5.71
N GLU A 135 21.11 1.93 -6.98
CA GLU A 135 22.30 2.20 -7.81
C GLU A 135 22.41 3.68 -8.24
N ASP A 136 21.28 4.39 -8.35
CA ASP A 136 21.24 5.83 -8.69
C ASP A 136 21.57 6.78 -7.51
N TYR A 137 21.82 6.24 -6.31
CA TYR A 137 22.04 7.04 -5.08
C TYR A 137 23.22 6.55 -4.22
N SER A 138 24.26 5.96 -4.83
CA SER A 138 25.53 5.83 -4.12
C SER A 138 26.38 7.06 -4.42
N ASP A 139 26.15 8.14 -3.67
CA ASP A 139 27.22 8.84 -2.96
C ASP A 139 26.65 9.91 -2.02
N GLU A 140 27.15 9.87 -0.80
CA GLU A 140 27.06 10.88 0.26
C GLU A 140 25.69 11.10 0.93
N ASP A 141 25.61 10.50 2.12
CA ASP A 141 25.23 11.16 3.37
C ASP A 141 23.78 11.05 3.89
N GLY A 142 23.70 10.67 5.16
CA GLY A 142 22.67 11.10 6.11
C GLY A 142 21.22 10.70 5.86
N ALA A 143 20.84 9.52 6.35
CA ALA A 143 19.59 9.29 7.10
C ALA A 143 18.35 10.15 6.72
N SER A 144 17.56 9.69 5.75
CA SER A 144 16.14 10.08 5.70
C SER A 144 15.28 8.87 5.39
N CYS A 145 14.58 8.40 6.42
CA CYS A 145 13.52 7.39 6.28
C CYS A 145 12.60 7.83 5.12
N PRO A 146 12.26 6.95 4.15
CA PRO A 146 11.35 7.27 3.04
C PRO A 146 10.04 7.90 3.51
N GLN A 147 9.60 7.58 4.73
CA GLN A 147 8.43 8.18 5.39
C GLN A 147 8.61 9.67 5.73
N ALA A 148 9.80 10.10 6.14
CA ALA A 148 10.10 11.51 6.45
C ALA A 148 10.14 12.37 5.18
N ASN A 149 10.67 11.82 4.08
CA ASN A 149 10.64 12.47 2.77
C ASN A 149 9.21 12.58 2.21
N CYS A 150 8.40 11.51 2.35
CA CYS A 150 6.98 11.57 1.99
C CYS A 150 6.23 12.63 2.82
N ARG A 151 6.48 12.70 4.13
CA ARG A 151 5.85 13.67 5.02
C ARG A 151 6.25 15.12 4.68
N ARG A 152 7.53 15.38 4.37
CA ARG A 152 7.98 16.72 3.93
C ARG A 152 7.34 17.13 2.61
N ARG A 153 7.29 16.24 1.60
CA ARG A 153 6.62 16.55 0.31
C ARG A 153 5.14 16.85 0.51
N MET A 154 4.47 16.10 1.38
CA MET A 154 3.07 16.32 1.68
C MET A 154 2.84 17.66 2.36
N GLN A 155 3.70 18.06 3.30
CA GLN A 155 3.66 19.37 3.94
C GLN A 155 3.87 20.51 2.93
N ILE A 156 4.88 20.41 2.06
CA ILE A 156 5.13 21.39 1.01
C ILE A 156 3.92 21.54 0.09
N ASN A 157 3.26 20.42 -0.25
CA ASN A 157 2.05 20.47 -1.07
C ASN A 157 0.90 21.18 -0.35
N TYR A 158 0.71 20.95 0.96
CA TYR A 158 -0.30 21.67 1.74
C TYR A 158 -0.02 23.17 1.78
N ASP A 159 1.22 23.56 2.10
CA ASP A 159 1.61 24.97 2.14
C ASP A 159 1.45 25.63 0.77
N THR A 160 1.71 24.90 -0.33
CA THR A 160 1.50 25.39 -1.69
C THR A 160 0.02 25.60 -2.02
N ILE A 161 -0.85 24.68 -1.59
CA ILE A 161 -2.30 24.79 -1.79
C ILE A 161 -2.84 26.01 -1.04
N ASP A 162 -2.42 26.22 0.20
CA ASP A 162 -2.83 27.40 1.00
C ASP A 162 -2.40 28.70 0.31
N ASN A 163 -1.15 28.79 -0.15
CA ASN A 163 -0.67 29.96 -0.89
C ASN A 163 -1.48 30.22 -2.18
N LEU A 164 -1.81 29.16 -2.94
CA LEU A 164 -2.62 29.29 -4.15
C LEU A 164 -4.06 29.71 -3.84
N MET A 165 -4.62 29.26 -2.71
CA MET A 165 -5.93 29.70 -2.25
C MET A 165 -5.93 31.20 -1.94
N ASP A 166 -4.91 31.70 -1.25
CA ASP A 166 -4.77 33.13 -0.96
C ASP A 166 -4.59 33.97 -2.24
N GLU A 167 -3.82 33.49 -3.21
CA GLU A 167 -3.69 34.13 -4.53
C GLU A 167 -5.03 34.20 -5.27
N LEU A 168 -5.82 33.12 -5.26
CA LEU A 168 -7.15 33.10 -5.89
C LEU A 168 -8.11 34.08 -5.21
N ILE A 169 -8.06 34.18 -3.87
CA ILE A 169 -8.84 35.16 -3.11
C ILE A 169 -8.46 36.60 -3.52
N ASN A 170 -7.16 36.89 -3.61
CA ASN A 170 -6.66 38.21 -4.01
C ASN A 170 -7.08 38.57 -5.45
N ILE A 171 -6.98 37.62 -6.39
CA ILE A 171 -7.40 37.84 -7.77
C ILE A 171 -8.90 38.10 -7.84
N ARG A 172 -9.72 37.31 -7.13
CA ARG A 172 -11.17 37.51 -7.07
C ARG A 172 -11.53 38.90 -6.58
N ASP A 173 -10.88 39.35 -5.50
CA ASP A 173 -11.18 40.65 -4.90
C ASP A 173 -10.71 41.80 -5.80
N HIS A 174 -9.60 41.64 -6.53
CA HIS A 174 -9.18 42.58 -7.57
C HIS A 174 -10.15 42.66 -8.74
N VAL A 175 -10.61 41.51 -9.25
CA VAL A 175 -11.61 41.47 -10.32
C VAL A 175 -12.89 42.19 -9.88
N LYS A 176 -13.34 41.94 -8.64
CA LYS A 176 -14.50 42.63 -8.08
C LYS A 176 -14.31 44.14 -8.02
N ALA A 177 -13.15 44.62 -7.55
CA ALA A 177 -12.85 46.04 -7.51
C ALA A 177 -12.82 46.70 -8.91
N ILE A 178 -12.37 45.97 -9.93
CA ILE A 178 -12.42 46.43 -11.33
C ILE A 178 -13.87 46.54 -11.79
N TYR A 179 -14.71 45.53 -11.52
CA TYR A 179 -16.14 45.58 -11.85
C TYR A 179 -16.85 46.76 -11.17
N ASP A 180 -16.65 46.97 -9.87
CA ASP A 180 -17.27 48.07 -9.13
C ASP A 180 -16.86 49.44 -9.70
N ARG A 181 -15.60 49.56 -10.16
CA ARG A 181 -15.09 50.79 -10.80
C ARG A 181 -15.66 51.01 -12.20
N LEU A 182 -15.81 49.95 -13.00
CA LEU A 182 -16.47 50.03 -14.31
C LEU A 182 -17.93 50.44 -14.17
N PHE A 183 -18.65 49.81 -13.21
CA PHE A 183 -20.03 50.15 -12.90
C PHE A 183 -20.19 51.62 -12.47
N SER A 184 -19.25 52.13 -11.67
CA SER A 184 -19.27 53.55 -11.26
C SER A 184 -18.95 54.52 -12.42
N LEU A 185 -18.14 54.10 -13.39
CA LEU A 185 -17.81 54.90 -14.58
C LEU A 185 -18.95 54.94 -15.60
N GLU A 186 -19.72 53.86 -15.71
CA GLU A 186 -20.92 53.79 -16.55
C GLU A 186 -22.00 54.76 -16.04
N ASP A 187 -22.24 54.80 -14.72
CA ASP A 187 -23.19 55.72 -14.06
C ASP A 187 -22.76 57.20 -14.14
N SER A 188 -21.46 57.48 -14.25
CA SER A 188 -20.93 58.84 -14.43
C SER A 188 -20.85 59.28 -15.90
N GLY A 189 -20.65 58.35 -16.83
CA GLY A 189 -20.68 58.61 -18.27
C GLY A 189 -22.06 59.02 -18.81
N GLU A 190 -23.14 58.53 -18.20
CA GLU A 190 -24.51 58.96 -18.53
C GLU A 190 -24.79 60.44 -18.14
N ASN A 191 -24.00 61.03 -17.24
CA ASN A 191 -24.15 62.42 -16.81
C ASN A 191 -23.29 63.42 -17.61
N GLU A 192 -22.24 62.97 -18.32
CA GLU A 192 -21.33 63.85 -19.10
C GLU A 192 -21.73 64.01 -20.58
N HIS A 193 -22.69 63.24 -21.10
CA HIS A 193 -23.14 63.33 -22.50
C HIS A 193 -24.03 64.55 -22.84
N LYS A 194 -24.04 65.61 -22.03
CA LYS A 194 -24.88 66.80 -22.25
C LYS A 194 -24.17 68.10 -22.62
N GLU A 195 -22.85 68.15 -22.75
CA GLU A 195 -22.20 69.39 -23.21
C GLU A 195 -21.12 69.19 -24.29
N LEU A 196 -21.32 69.91 -25.40
CA LEU A 196 -20.36 70.48 -26.36
C LEU A 196 -19.94 69.66 -27.60
N PRO A 197 -19.60 70.36 -28.72
CA PRO A 197 -20.28 70.16 -30.00
C PRO A 197 -19.37 69.78 -31.18
N GLN A 198 -20.04 69.25 -32.20
CA GLN A 198 -19.75 69.26 -33.64
C GLN A 198 -18.39 69.82 -34.08
N THR A 199 -17.53 68.93 -34.55
CA THR A 199 -16.52 69.24 -35.58
C THR A 199 -16.41 68.04 -36.50
N GLU A 200 -17.28 67.97 -37.50
CA GLU A 200 -17.22 66.96 -38.57
C GLU A 200 -16.71 67.63 -39.84
N ARG A 201 -15.61 67.11 -40.41
CA ARG A 201 -15.50 66.85 -41.87
C ARG A 201 -14.18 66.26 -42.39
N GLU A 202 -13.17 65.98 -41.57
CA GLU A 202 -11.92 65.35 -42.06
C GLU A 202 -11.67 63.91 -41.57
N ASP A 203 -12.51 63.36 -40.69
CA ASP A 203 -12.19 62.14 -39.92
C ASP A 203 -12.84 60.83 -40.41
N HIS A 204 -13.68 60.88 -41.46
CA HIS A 204 -14.47 59.72 -41.88
C HIS A 204 -13.65 58.54 -42.44
N HIS A 205 -12.41 58.76 -42.88
CA HIS A 205 -11.55 57.67 -43.35
C HIS A 205 -10.72 57.02 -42.24
N GLN A 206 -10.40 57.72 -41.15
CA GLN A 206 -9.74 57.10 -39.99
C GLN A 206 -10.76 56.32 -39.14
N SER A 207 -12.00 56.81 -39.06
CA SER A 207 -13.09 56.14 -38.33
C SER A 207 -13.49 54.78 -38.90
N GLU A 208 -13.52 54.60 -40.23
CA GLU A 208 -13.90 53.31 -40.85
C GLU A 208 -12.80 52.24 -40.68
N ASP A 209 -11.53 52.63 -40.79
CA ASP A 209 -10.39 51.73 -40.56
C ASP A 209 -10.30 51.32 -39.08
N GLU A 210 -10.55 52.24 -38.14
CA GLU A 210 -10.64 51.92 -36.71
C GLU A 210 -11.83 51.01 -36.41
N GLU A 211 -12.99 51.23 -37.02
CA GLU A 211 -14.17 50.37 -36.86
C GLU A 211 -13.94 48.96 -37.43
N GLN A 212 -13.25 48.85 -38.58
CA GLN A 212 -12.83 47.56 -39.13
C GLN A 212 -11.82 46.86 -38.24
N GLN A 213 -10.80 47.57 -37.74
CA GLN A 213 -9.81 47.02 -36.82
C GLN A 213 -10.48 46.48 -35.54
N LEU A 214 -11.40 47.25 -34.95
CA LEU A 214 -12.16 46.82 -33.78
C LEU A 214 -13.06 45.61 -34.09
N SER A 215 -13.67 45.56 -35.28
CA SER A 215 -14.47 44.41 -35.73
C SER A 215 -13.63 43.13 -35.82
N GLU A 216 -12.42 43.23 -36.38
CA GLU A 216 -11.49 42.11 -36.47
C GLU A 216 -10.98 41.66 -35.11
N ASP A 217 -10.60 42.61 -34.24
CA ASP A 217 -10.15 42.33 -32.87
C ASP A 217 -11.24 41.64 -32.06
N THR A 218 -12.50 42.09 -32.21
CA THR A 218 -13.65 41.47 -31.53
C THR A 218 -13.86 40.03 -32.01
N LYS A 219 -13.70 39.75 -33.31
CA LYS A 219 -13.79 38.39 -33.86
C LYS A 219 -12.64 37.49 -33.37
N ASP A 220 -11.41 38.01 -33.27
CA ASP A 220 -10.28 37.26 -32.70
C ASP A 220 -10.53 36.92 -31.23
N LEU A 221 -10.95 37.90 -30.43
CA LEU A 221 -11.27 37.69 -29.02
C LEU A 221 -12.38 36.65 -28.83
N GLN A 222 -13.43 36.69 -29.66
CA GLN A 222 -14.49 35.69 -29.66
C GLN A 222 -13.96 34.28 -29.95
N SER A 223 -13.10 34.13 -30.95
CA SER A 223 -12.45 32.86 -31.32
C SER A 223 -11.58 32.30 -30.18
N ARG A 224 -10.82 33.19 -29.51
CA ARG A 224 -10.00 32.82 -28.34
C ARG A 224 -10.86 32.39 -27.16
N LEU A 225 -11.96 33.11 -26.90
CA LEU A 225 -12.91 32.76 -25.85
C LEU A 225 -13.54 31.38 -26.09
N ASP A 226 -13.98 31.10 -27.32
CA ASP A 226 -14.56 29.80 -27.67
C ASP A 226 -13.54 28.65 -27.53
N LYS A 227 -12.28 28.90 -27.89
CA LYS A 227 -11.19 27.93 -27.69
C LYS A 227 -10.95 27.67 -26.19
N GLU A 228 -10.99 28.71 -25.37
CA GLU A 228 -10.80 28.58 -23.93
C GLU A 228 -12.00 27.90 -23.25
N ARG A 229 -13.23 28.16 -23.70
CA ARG A 229 -14.42 27.41 -23.27
C ARG A 229 -14.32 25.92 -23.57
N ARG A 230 -13.84 25.54 -24.76
CA ARG A 230 -13.62 24.12 -25.11
C ARG A 230 -12.56 23.46 -24.24
N ARG A 231 -11.47 24.18 -23.93
CA ARG A 231 -10.44 23.72 -23.00
C ARG A 231 -10.99 23.55 -21.59
N SER A 232 -11.74 24.53 -21.10
CA SER A 232 -12.40 24.52 -19.80
C SER A 232 -13.33 23.30 -19.65
N TYR A 233 -14.18 23.05 -20.64
CA TYR A 233 -15.05 21.87 -20.66
C TYR A 233 -14.25 20.55 -20.62
N THR A 234 -13.13 20.48 -21.32
CA THR A 234 -12.26 19.30 -21.32
C THR A 234 -11.63 19.05 -19.95
N PHE A 235 -11.16 20.11 -19.29
CA PHE A 235 -10.62 20.03 -17.94
C PHE A 235 -11.69 19.67 -16.90
N GLU A 236 -12.90 20.22 -17.04
CA GLU A 236 -14.04 19.88 -16.19
C GLU A 236 -14.37 18.39 -16.28
N LEU A 237 -14.39 17.83 -17.49
CA LEU A 237 -14.60 16.40 -17.69
C LEU A 237 -13.50 15.54 -17.04
N GLN A 238 -12.23 15.93 -17.20
CA GLN A 238 -11.11 15.23 -16.55
C GLN A 238 -11.20 15.31 -15.02
N ALA A 239 -11.51 16.48 -14.48
CA ALA A 239 -11.68 16.69 -13.05
C ALA A 239 -12.81 15.80 -12.49
N ASN A 240 -13.94 15.69 -13.21
CA ASN A 240 -15.06 14.84 -12.81
C ASN A 240 -14.68 13.35 -12.79
N VAL A 241 -13.97 12.88 -13.82
CA VAL A 241 -13.49 11.48 -13.88
C VAL A 241 -12.53 11.19 -12.72
N LEU A 242 -11.59 12.10 -12.44
CA LEU A 242 -10.63 11.94 -11.35
C LEU A 242 -11.33 11.94 -9.98
N GLN A 243 -12.28 12.87 -9.76
CA GLN A 243 -13.07 12.93 -8.54
C GLN A 243 -13.82 11.61 -8.31
N ARG A 244 -14.46 11.05 -9.35
CA ARG A 244 -15.17 9.77 -9.25
C ARG A 244 -14.24 8.60 -8.98
N PHE A 245 -13.06 8.58 -9.61
CA PHE A 245 -12.05 7.56 -9.34
C PHE A 245 -11.57 7.59 -7.88
N ILE A 246 -11.27 8.78 -7.35
CA ILE A 246 -10.82 8.96 -5.96
C ILE A 246 -11.91 8.50 -4.99
N LEU A 247 -13.17 8.91 -5.21
CA LEU A 247 -14.30 8.50 -4.37
C LEU A 247 -14.52 6.99 -4.38
N ASN A 248 -14.47 6.35 -5.54
CA ASN A 248 -14.63 4.90 -5.65
C ASN A 248 -13.51 4.16 -4.92
N ARG A 249 -12.26 4.63 -5.04
CA ARG A 249 -11.12 4.02 -4.34
C ARG A 249 -11.24 4.19 -2.82
N HIS A 250 -11.62 5.37 -2.36
CA HIS A 250 -11.87 5.62 -0.94
C HIS A 250 -12.95 4.68 -0.38
N HIS A 251 -14.05 4.48 -1.10
CA HIS A 251 -15.11 3.55 -0.67
C HIS A 251 -14.60 2.10 -0.57
N ALA A 252 -13.86 1.63 -1.56
CA ALA A 252 -13.28 0.28 -1.56
C ALA A 252 -12.28 0.08 -0.39
N ASP A 253 -11.45 1.08 -0.13
CA ASP A 253 -10.52 1.05 1.01
C ASP A 253 -11.28 1.03 2.34
N GLN A 254 -12.35 1.81 2.46
CA GLN A 254 -13.20 1.84 3.65
C GLN A 254 -13.86 0.47 3.91
N GLU A 255 -14.38 -0.19 2.87
CA GLU A 255 -14.95 -1.54 2.99
C GLU A 255 -13.90 -2.57 3.45
N LYS A 256 -12.68 -2.49 2.89
CA LYS A 256 -11.56 -3.35 3.30
C LYS A 256 -11.18 -3.12 4.75
N ILE A 257 -11.15 -1.86 5.20
CA ILE A 257 -10.87 -1.50 6.60
C ILE A 257 -11.93 -2.09 7.53
N GLU A 258 -13.22 -1.95 7.20
CA GLU A 258 -14.29 -2.51 8.03
C GLU A 258 -14.27 -4.04 8.08
N ASN A 259 -13.93 -4.70 6.97
CA ASN A 259 -13.74 -6.15 6.94
C ASN A 259 -12.57 -6.60 7.83
N LEU A 260 -11.43 -5.90 7.77
CA LEU A 260 -10.28 -6.20 8.63
C LEU A 260 -10.59 -5.95 10.11
N LYS A 261 -11.30 -4.87 10.44
CA LYS A 261 -11.77 -4.61 11.81
C LYS A 261 -12.65 -5.76 12.32
N ARG A 262 -13.56 -6.27 11.47
CA ARG A 262 -14.41 -7.42 11.83
C ARG A 262 -13.57 -8.67 12.08
N GLN A 263 -12.60 -8.97 11.21
CA GLN A 263 -11.71 -10.12 11.39
C GLN A 263 -10.91 -10.03 12.69
N ILE A 264 -10.30 -8.86 12.97
CA ILE A 264 -9.56 -8.63 14.22
C ILE A 264 -10.47 -8.85 15.44
N LYS A 265 -11.72 -8.39 15.38
CA LYS A 265 -12.69 -8.59 16.46
C LYS A 265 -13.01 -10.07 16.69
N ILE A 266 -13.23 -10.84 15.63
CA ILE A 266 -13.50 -12.29 15.71
C ILE A 266 -12.28 -13.01 16.28
N MET A 267 -11.09 -12.80 15.71
CA MET A 267 -9.86 -13.44 16.18
C MET A 267 -9.53 -13.11 17.64
N SER A 268 -9.81 -11.88 18.07
CA SER A 268 -9.64 -11.47 19.47
C SER A 268 -10.60 -12.22 20.39
N GLN A 269 -11.85 -12.43 19.96
CA GLN A 269 -12.83 -13.20 20.70
C GLN A 269 -12.43 -14.68 20.80
N ASP A 270 -12.07 -15.30 19.68
CA ASP A 270 -11.63 -16.69 19.61
C ASP A 270 -10.41 -16.93 20.53
N LEU A 271 -9.44 -16.00 20.52
CA LEU A 271 -8.28 -16.06 21.41
C LEU A 271 -8.66 -15.98 22.90
N GLN A 272 -9.66 -15.17 23.26
CA GLN A 272 -10.15 -15.11 24.64
C GLN A 272 -10.84 -16.40 25.05
N ASP A 273 -11.57 -17.03 24.15
CA ASP A 273 -12.28 -18.27 24.43
C ASP A 273 -11.30 -19.43 24.57
N GLU A 274 -10.32 -19.56 23.67
CA GLU A 274 -9.20 -20.50 23.81
C GLU A 274 -8.42 -20.30 25.12
N LYS A 275 -8.23 -19.05 25.55
CA LYS A 275 -7.59 -18.75 26.84
C LYS A 275 -8.42 -19.26 28.03
N LYS A 276 -9.76 -19.17 27.97
CA LYS A 276 -10.64 -19.72 29.01
C LYS A 276 -10.58 -21.24 29.01
N ASP A 277 -10.58 -21.87 27.84
CA ASP A 277 -10.51 -23.32 27.69
C ASP A 277 -9.18 -23.86 28.20
N CYS A 278 -8.06 -23.23 27.84
CA CYS A 278 -6.74 -23.54 28.39
C CYS A 278 -6.71 -23.42 29.92
N SER A 279 -7.32 -22.37 30.49
CA SER A 279 -7.43 -22.19 31.94
C SER A 279 -8.25 -23.30 32.60
N TYR A 280 -9.36 -23.70 31.98
CA TYR A 280 -10.21 -24.78 32.45
C TYR A 280 -9.47 -26.13 32.43
N LEU A 281 -8.84 -26.48 31.31
CA LEU A 281 -8.05 -27.70 31.18
C LEU A 281 -6.88 -27.73 32.18
N ARG A 282 -6.19 -26.61 32.37
CA ARG A 282 -5.14 -26.49 33.40
C ARG A 282 -5.66 -26.82 34.80
N LYS A 283 -6.85 -26.31 35.16
CA LYS A 283 -7.49 -26.63 36.45
C LYS A 283 -7.83 -28.12 36.56
N GLN A 284 -8.33 -28.73 35.49
CA GLN A 284 -8.63 -30.18 35.47
C GLN A 284 -7.36 -31.03 35.65
N VAL A 285 -6.29 -30.71 34.93
CA VAL A 285 -5.01 -31.40 35.05
C VAL A 285 -4.47 -31.30 36.48
N LEU A 286 -4.50 -30.11 37.09
CA LEU A 286 -4.09 -29.94 38.48
C LEU A 286 -4.92 -30.78 39.45
N LYS A 287 -6.24 -30.90 39.21
CA LYS A 287 -7.13 -31.75 40.02
C LYS A 287 -6.76 -33.22 39.89
N LEU A 288 -6.53 -33.72 38.68
CA LEU A 288 -6.10 -35.10 38.43
C LEU A 288 -4.74 -35.41 39.08
N LEU A 289 -3.79 -34.48 38.97
CA LEU A 289 -2.47 -34.61 39.61
C LEU A 289 -2.60 -34.66 41.15
N LYS A 290 -3.44 -33.81 41.73
CA LYS A 290 -3.70 -33.82 43.19
C LYS A 290 -4.26 -35.17 43.66
N MET A 291 -5.28 -35.69 42.97
CA MET A 291 -5.86 -37.00 43.31
C MET A 291 -4.84 -38.14 43.15
N ARG A 292 -3.96 -38.08 42.14
CA ARG A 292 -2.89 -39.07 41.95
C ARG A 292 -1.88 -39.04 43.10
N CYS A 293 -1.52 -37.87 43.60
CA CYS A 293 -0.64 -37.73 44.76
C CYS A 293 -1.30 -38.31 46.02
N GLU A 294 -2.55 -37.94 46.30
CA GLU A 294 -3.31 -38.46 47.45
C GLU A 294 -3.46 -39.99 47.41
N THR A 295 -3.66 -40.57 46.21
CA THR A 295 -3.73 -42.03 46.03
C THR A 295 -2.37 -42.69 46.27
N LYS A 296 -1.27 -42.10 45.79
CA LYS A 296 0.10 -42.59 46.06
C LYS A 296 0.43 -42.55 47.55
N ASP A 297 0.06 -41.48 48.26
CA ASP A 297 0.31 -41.33 49.69
C ASP A 297 -0.52 -42.32 50.52
N SER A 298 -1.73 -42.66 50.06
CA SER A 298 -2.59 -43.68 50.67
C SER A 298 -2.03 -45.10 50.45
N VAL A 299 -1.54 -45.41 49.24
CA VAL A 299 -0.88 -46.70 48.93
C VAL A 299 0.44 -46.85 49.69
N ALA A 300 1.22 -45.78 49.82
CA ALA A 300 2.46 -45.78 50.61
C ALA A 300 2.20 -46.02 52.10
N SER A 301 1.06 -45.54 52.63
CA SER A 301 0.63 -45.80 54.01
C SER A 301 0.16 -47.24 54.21
N GLN A 302 -0.62 -47.82 53.28
CA GLN A 302 -1.02 -49.24 53.33
C GLN A 302 0.18 -50.20 53.19
N SER A 303 1.15 -49.90 52.33
CA SER A 303 2.36 -50.73 52.18
C SER A 303 3.28 -50.74 53.41
N LYS A 304 3.09 -49.83 54.38
CA LYS A 304 3.83 -49.82 55.64
C LYS A 304 3.16 -50.61 56.75
N GLU A 305 1.85 -50.89 56.64
CA GLU A 305 1.12 -51.73 57.59
C GLU A 305 1.28 -53.23 57.28
N ASP A 306 1.49 -53.60 56.01
CA ASP A 306 1.69 -55.00 55.58
C ASP A 306 3.12 -55.56 55.81
N VAL A 307 4.07 -54.76 56.33
CA VAL A 307 5.46 -55.19 56.60
C VAL A 307 5.70 -55.55 58.07
N GLN A 308 4.67 -55.48 58.93
CA GLN A 308 4.84 -55.73 60.37
C GLN A 308 4.40 -57.12 60.82
N ASP A 309 4.16 -58.05 59.89
CA ASP A 309 3.77 -59.44 60.19
C ASP A 309 4.51 -60.44 59.28
N SER A 310 5.85 -60.40 59.25
CA SER A 310 6.69 -61.53 58.83
C SER A 310 8.17 -61.34 59.21
N ASP A 311 8.69 -62.37 59.87
CA ASP A 311 10.07 -62.85 59.93
C ASP A 311 11.09 -62.30 60.95
N GLU A 312 11.08 -63.05 62.06
CA GLU A 312 12.17 -63.56 62.88
C GLU A 312 13.38 -64.12 62.08
N TYR A 313 14.60 -63.92 62.64
CA TYR A 313 15.88 -64.65 62.44
C TYR A 313 17.08 -63.94 61.74
N GLU A 314 17.94 -63.35 62.59
CA GLU A 314 19.42 -63.45 62.73
C GLU A 314 20.45 -63.21 61.57
N GLU A 315 21.35 -62.25 61.89
CA GLU A 315 22.83 -62.28 61.80
C GLU A 315 23.60 -62.12 60.45
N ARG A 316 24.24 -60.95 60.24
CA ARG A 316 25.71 -60.68 60.43
C ARG A 316 26.32 -59.60 59.50
N HIS A 317 27.01 -58.65 60.16
CA HIS A 317 28.29 -57.99 59.80
C HIS A 317 28.41 -56.88 58.71
N SER A 318 28.13 -55.62 59.11
CA SER A 318 29.01 -54.42 59.26
C SER A 318 30.44 -54.33 58.66
N PRO A 319 31.08 -53.12 58.48
CA PRO A 319 30.57 -51.73 58.23
C PRO A 319 31.58 -50.81 57.43
N PRO A 320 31.77 -49.45 57.64
CA PRO A 320 31.72 -48.44 56.55
C PRO A 320 32.91 -47.42 56.49
N GLN A 321 33.15 -46.67 55.40
CA GLN A 321 33.97 -45.43 55.42
C GLN A 321 33.51 -44.43 54.33
N HIS A 322 32.87 -43.31 54.70
CA HIS A 322 33.42 -41.98 55.02
C HIS A 322 33.78 -41.10 53.80
N SER A 323 32.99 -40.03 53.57
CA SER A 323 33.50 -38.64 53.62
C SER A 323 32.35 -37.63 53.71
N ARG A 324 32.44 -36.76 54.72
CA ARG A 324 31.60 -35.60 55.00
C ARG A 324 32.33 -34.33 54.55
N ASP A 325 31.55 -33.25 54.47
CA ASP A 325 31.90 -31.81 54.40
C ASP A 325 31.93 -31.25 52.97
N ARG A 326 31.14 -30.24 52.58
CA ARG A 326 30.75 -29.04 53.34
C ARG A 326 29.45 -28.40 52.81
N LEU A 327 28.59 -28.01 53.74
CA LEU A 327 27.45 -27.11 53.56
C LEU A 327 27.91 -25.66 53.33
N ARG A 328 27.24 -24.94 52.40
CA ARG A 328 26.66 -23.63 52.71
C ARG A 328 25.55 -23.26 51.72
N SER A 329 24.42 -22.89 52.31
CA SER A 329 23.07 -22.79 51.78
C SER A 329 22.79 -21.59 50.87
N SER A 330 21.84 -21.72 49.94
CA SER A 330 20.84 -20.67 49.71
C SER A 330 19.59 -21.24 49.07
N SER A 331 18.46 -20.93 49.70
CA SER A 331 17.09 -21.09 49.24
C SER A 331 16.91 -20.69 47.78
N ASN A 332 16.15 -21.47 47.02
CA ASN A 332 14.94 -21.00 46.34
C ASN A 332 14.29 -22.12 45.52
N SER A 333 12.99 -22.28 45.76
CA SER A 333 12.03 -22.93 44.89
C SER A 333 12.25 -22.58 43.40
N SER A 334 12.50 -23.58 42.55
CA SER A 334 11.98 -23.64 41.18
C SER A 334 12.57 -24.81 40.40
N SER A 335 11.81 -25.25 39.40
CA SER A 335 12.26 -26.05 38.26
C SER A 335 12.24 -27.58 38.40
N CYS A 336 11.04 -28.12 38.57
CA CYS A 336 10.67 -29.44 38.07
C CYS A 336 10.16 -29.37 36.60
N HIS A 337 10.78 -28.54 35.76
CA HIS A 337 10.39 -28.42 34.36
C HIS A 337 11.29 -29.29 33.48
N ASN A 338 10.64 -30.26 32.83
CA ASN A 338 10.99 -30.87 31.54
C ASN A 338 12.47 -30.82 31.19
N GLU A 339 13.19 -31.86 31.56
CA GLU A 339 14.43 -32.24 30.89
C GLU A 339 14.09 -32.81 29.51
N SER A 340 13.49 -32.00 28.65
CA SER A 340 13.39 -32.33 27.24
C SER A 340 14.78 -32.08 26.65
N ILE A 341 15.37 -33.12 26.09
CA ILE A 341 16.72 -33.08 25.58
C ILE A 341 16.63 -32.86 24.07
N LEU A 342 17.33 -31.84 23.57
CA LEU A 342 17.42 -31.51 22.15
C LEU A 342 18.73 -32.05 21.60
N HIS A 343 18.69 -32.56 20.37
CA HIS A 343 19.86 -33.12 19.70
C HIS A 343 20.20 -32.30 18.47
N CYS A 344 21.51 -32.10 18.25
CA CYS A 344 21.99 -31.66 16.95
C CYS A 344 21.74 -32.76 15.91
N PRO A 345 21.10 -32.48 14.77
CA PRO A 345 20.85 -33.49 13.75
C PRO A 345 22.12 -33.96 13.02
N ASN A 346 23.21 -33.17 13.05
CA ASN A 346 24.45 -33.50 12.35
C ASN A 346 25.41 -34.33 13.21
N CYS A 347 25.74 -33.89 14.42
CA CYS A 347 26.69 -34.60 15.29
C CYS A 347 26.06 -35.30 16.51
N HIS A 348 24.73 -35.27 16.64
CA HIS A 348 23.96 -35.85 17.75
C HIS A 348 24.31 -35.31 19.15
N ALA A 349 25.06 -34.21 19.24
CA ALA A 349 25.36 -33.54 20.49
C ALA A 349 24.07 -33.17 21.25
N VAL A 350 24.13 -33.37 22.56
CA VAL A 350 22.97 -33.41 23.46
C VAL A 350 22.88 -32.11 24.26
N TYR A 351 21.75 -31.41 24.15
CA TYR A 351 21.53 -30.13 24.80
C TYR A 351 20.25 -30.14 25.65
N PRO A 352 20.33 -29.77 26.94
CA PRO A 352 19.14 -29.55 27.74
C PRO A 352 18.29 -28.38 27.16
N SER A 353 16.96 -28.47 27.23
CA SER A 353 16.05 -27.46 26.63
C SER A 353 16.24 -26.03 27.12
N ASN A 354 16.84 -25.81 28.28
CA ASN A 354 17.16 -24.48 28.79
C ASN A 354 18.39 -23.83 28.12
N LEU A 355 19.14 -24.58 27.30
CA LEU A 355 20.35 -24.13 26.59
C LEU A 355 20.12 -24.04 25.07
N TYR A 356 18.92 -23.64 24.64
CA TYR A 356 18.57 -23.48 23.22
C TYR A 356 19.52 -22.56 22.44
N ARG A 357 20.00 -21.48 23.07
CA ARG A 357 20.94 -20.54 22.44
C ARG A 357 22.29 -21.20 22.09
N GLU A 358 22.74 -22.12 22.93
CA GLU A 358 24.00 -22.85 22.72
C GLU A 358 23.87 -23.88 21.61
N LEU A 359 22.70 -24.54 21.52
CA LEU A 359 22.38 -25.40 20.38
C LEU A 359 22.36 -24.61 19.06
N MET A 360 21.77 -23.40 19.02
CA MET A 360 21.74 -22.59 17.79
C MET A 360 23.16 -22.17 17.35
N ASN A 361 24.01 -21.72 18.27
CA ASN A 361 25.41 -21.40 17.95
C ASN A 361 26.19 -22.65 17.49
N HIS A 362 25.89 -23.80 18.08
CA HIS A 362 26.46 -25.06 17.64
C HIS A 362 25.99 -25.44 16.23
N LEU A 363 24.72 -25.27 15.88
CA LEU A 363 24.20 -25.53 14.52
C LEU A 363 24.82 -24.64 13.46
N GLU A 364 25.18 -23.39 13.79
CA GLU A 364 25.85 -22.46 12.87
C GLU A 364 27.30 -22.90 12.53
N THR A 365 27.94 -23.64 13.43
CA THR A 365 29.32 -24.13 13.26
C THR A 365 29.39 -25.61 12.89
N CYS A 366 28.33 -26.37 13.16
CA CYS A 366 28.18 -27.80 12.85
C CYS A 366 27.68 -28.00 11.41
N MET A 367 28.37 -27.39 10.44
CA MET A 367 28.16 -27.61 9.01
C MET A 367 29.20 -28.60 8.50
N ASP A 368 28.95 -29.89 8.78
CA ASP A 368 29.23 -31.06 7.92
C ASP A 368 28.71 -32.33 8.62
#